data_AF-A0A8T2QGK8-F1
#
_entry.id   AF-A0A8T2QGK8-F1
#
_cell.length_a   1.000
_cell.length_b   1.000
_cell.length_c   1.000
_cell.angle_alpha   90.00
_cell.angle_beta   90.00
_cell.angle_gamma   90.00
#
_symmetry.space_group_name_H-M   'P 1'
#
loop_
_entity.id
_entity.type
_entity.pdbx_description
1 polymer ?
#
loop_
_entity_poly.entity_id
_entity_poly.type
_entity_poly.pdbx_seq_one_letter_code
_entity_poly.pdbx_strand_id
1 'polypeptide(L)'
;MSLYHFCLQCNFASSCKRMRLKGSVLRAVCKDAKGRYDWTSIDLNDSIGNDNGKLACHYYSFKDSCEDLALEDGHTLTASCEGEDGIYHETSVDLNSCLDNEDGELMPCYDGFPKSANDLKSSTG
;
A
#
# COMPACT_ATOMS: atom_id res chain seq x y z
N MET A 1 3.57 22.38 17.54
CA MET A 1 2.21 22.13 17.03
C MET A 1 2.30 21.83 15.55
N SER A 2 2.24 20.56 15.17
CA SER A 2 1.62 20.15 13.91
C SER A 2 0.81 18.91 14.27
N LEU A 3 -0.51 19.12 14.21
CA LEU A 3 -1.52 18.17 14.64
C LEU A 3 -1.83 17.22 13.47
N TYR A 4 -2.19 15.99 13.82
CA TYR A 4 -2.70 14.91 12.98
C TYR A 4 -1.66 14.06 12.23
N HIS A 5 -0.97 13.20 12.98
CA HIS A 5 -0.58 11.89 12.47
C HIS A 5 -1.57 10.87 13.05
N PHE A 6 -2.72 10.74 12.40
CA PHE A 6 -3.65 9.64 12.66
C PHE A 6 -3.88 8.90 11.33
N CYS A 7 -2.83 8.22 10.88
CA CYS A 7 -3.05 6.96 10.18
C CYS A 7 -3.34 5.95 11.31
N LEU A 8 -4.60 5.52 11.44
CA LEU A 8 -4.86 4.25 12.11
C LEU A 8 -4.18 3.22 11.20
N GLN A 9 -2.94 2.86 11.56
CA GLN A 9 -1.95 2.21 10.71
C GLN A 9 -2.58 1.23 9.72
N CYS A 10 -2.48 1.56 8.43
CA CYS A 10 -2.68 0.57 7.39
C CYS A 10 -1.70 -0.58 7.62
N ASN A 11 -2.18 -1.81 7.44
CA ASN A 11 -1.38 -3.01 7.60
C ASN A 11 -2.11 -4.21 7.01
N PHE A 12 -2.15 -4.30 5.68
CA PHE A 12 -2.77 -5.45 5.02
C PHE A 12 -2.12 -6.78 5.46
N ALA A 13 -0.79 -6.82 5.68
CA ALA A 13 -0.08 -8.06 6.02
C ALA A 13 -0.52 -8.65 7.37
N SER A 14 -1.11 -7.86 8.27
CA SER A 14 -1.67 -8.34 9.54
C SER A 14 -2.82 -9.35 9.38
N SER A 15 -3.52 -9.31 8.24
CA SER A 15 -4.71 -10.13 7.96
C SER A 15 -4.71 -10.78 6.57
N CYS A 16 -3.68 -10.53 5.78
CA CYS A 16 -3.43 -11.19 4.49
C CYS A 16 -2.24 -12.16 4.57
N LYS A 17 -2.19 -13.09 3.61
CA LYS A 17 -1.11 -14.08 3.48
C LYS A 17 -0.91 -14.48 2.03
N ARG A 18 0.21 -15.18 1.75
CA ARG A 18 0.56 -15.70 0.41
C ARG A 18 0.66 -14.59 -0.65
N MET A 19 1.23 -13.46 -0.26
CA MET A 19 1.49 -12.32 -1.13
C MET A 19 2.37 -12.72 -2.31
N ARG A 20 2.02 -12.24 -3.50
CA ARG A 20 2.75 -12.46 -4.75
C ARG A 20 2.65 -11.23 -5.60
N LEU A 21 3.80 -10.75 -6.07
CA LEU A 21 3.88 -9.67 -7.04
C LEU A 21 4.01 -10.26 -8.46
N LYS A 22 3.27 -9.69 -9.41
CA LYS A 22 3.45 -9.95 -10.84
C LYS A 22 3.33 -8.63 -11.61
N GLY A 23 4.47 -8.09 -12.07
CA GLY A 23 4.50 -6.72 -12.55
C GLY A 23 4.17 -5.76 -11.40
N SER A 24 3.24 -4.83 -11.61
CA SER A 24 2.73 -3.94 -10.56
C SER A 24 1.56 -4.53 -9.76
N VAL A 25 1.04 -5.71 -10.12
CA VAL A 25 -0.14 -6.28 -9.46
C VAL A 25 0.28 -7.11 -8.26
N LEU A 26 -0.13 -6.68 -7.06
CA LEU A 26 -0.02 -7.45 -5.83
C LEU A 26 -1.25 -8.34 -5.67
N ARG A 27 -1.04 -9.63 -5.49
CA ARG A 27 -2.10 -10.61 -5.20
C ARG A 27 -1.87 -11.24 -3.83
N ALA A 28 -2.91 -11.34 -3.01
CA ALA A 28 -2.84 -11.95 -1.69
C ALA A 28 -4.13 -12.71 -1.34
N VAL A 29 -4.08 -13.51 -0.28
CA VAL A 29 -5.25 -14.12 0.34
C VAL A 29 -5.56 -13.36 1.62
N CYS A 30 -6.67 -12.64 1.65
CA CYS A 30 -7.02 -11.72 2.75
C CYS A 30 -8.25 -12.19 3.52
N LYS A 31 -8.29 -11.82 4.81
CA LYS A 31 -9.36 -12.22 5.74
C LYS A 31 -10.55 -11.26 5.66
N ASP A 32 -11.75 -11.78 5.49
CA ASP A 32 -13.00 -11.00 5.56
C ASP A 32 -13.50 -10.84 7.03
N ALA A 33 -14.53 -10.02 7.25
CA ALA A 33 -15.13 -9.76 8.55
C ALA A 33 -15.78 -11.01 9.18
N LYS A 34 -16.11 -12.03 8.35
CA LYS A 34 -16.60 -13.35 8.80
C LYS A 34 -15.46 -14.32 9.11
N GLY A 35 -14.21 -13.91 8.89
CA GLY A 35 -13.01 -14.69 9.13
C GLY A 35 -12.64 -15.68 8.01
N ARG A 36 -13.29 -15.61 6.85
CA ARG A 36 -12.95 -16.39 5.65
C ARG A 36 -11.75 -15.77 4.95
N TYR A 37 -11.04 -16.58 4.18
CA TYR A 37 -9.83 -16.18 3.46
C TYR A 37 -10.00 -16.44 1.97
N ASP A 38 -10.04 -15.38 1.17
CA ASP A 38 -10.21 -15.45 -0.27
C ASP A 38 -9.14 -14.64 -1.01
N TRP A 39 -8.94 -14.96 -2.29
CA TRP A 39 -7.96 -14.26 -3.12
C TRP A 39 -8.46 -12.88 -3.51
N THR A 40 -7.59 -11.89 -3.38
CA THR A 40 -7.80 -10.51 -3.81
C THR A 40 -6.53 -9.98 -4.49
N SER A 41 -6.63 -8.86 -5.18
CA SER A 41 -5.51 -8.22 -5.86
C SER A 41 -5.71 -6.73 -6.03
N ILE A 42 -4.60 -6.00 -6.08
CA ILE A 42 -4.57 -4.56 -6.36
C ILE A 42 -3.42 -4.25 -7.32
N ASP A 43 -3.61 -3.29 -8.22
CA ASP A 43 -2.50 -2.72 -8.99
C ASP A 43 -1.82 -1.64 -8.16
N LEU A 44 -0.53 -1.82 -7.85
CA LEU A 44 0.23 -0.88 -7.04
C LEU A 44 0.42 0.47 -7.75
N ASN A 45 0.22 0.55 -9.07
CA ASN A 45 0.17 1.84 -9.77
C ASN A 45 -0.95 2.76 -9.29
N ASP A 46 -1.97 2.22 -8.62
CA ASP A 46 -3.09 3.00 -8.09
C ASP A 46 -2.78 3.63 -6.72
N SER A 47 -1.61 3.31 -6.12
CA SER A 47 -1.28 3.76 -4.76
C SER A 47 0.20 4.08 -4.53
N ILE A 48 1.09 3.70 -5.45
CA ILE A 48 2.53 3.91 -5.38
C ILE A 48 2.98 4.76 -6.57
N GLY A 49 3.83 5.74 -6.29
CA GLY A 49 4.51 6.56 -7.29
C GLY A 49 6.01 6.60 -7.07
N ASN A 50 6.69 7.26 -8.01
CA ASN A 50 8.10 7.58 -7.95
C ASN A 50 8.26 9.08 -7.66
N ASP A 51 8.80 9.42 -6.50
CA ASP A 51 9.16 10.77 -6.06
C ASP A 51 10.68 10.95 -6.20
N ASN A 52 11.12 11.44 -7.34
CA ASN A 52 12.53 11.72 -7.65
C ASN A 52 13.48 10.54 -7.31
N GLY A 53 13.18 9.37 -7.87
CA GLY A 53 13.94 8.14 -7.67
C GLY A 53 13.56 7.37 -6.39
N LYS A 54 12.48 7.74 -5.70
CA LYS A 54 12.05 7.08 -4.46
C LYS A 54 10.61 6.61 -4.54
N LEU A 55 10.36 5.35 -4.16
CA LEU A 55 8.99 4.86 -4.03
C LEU A 55 8.27 5.55 -2.87
N ALA A 56 7.03 5.98 -3.11
CA ALA A 56 6.21 6.65 -2.11
C ALA A 56 4.73 6.23 -2.20
N CYS A 57 4.06 6.12 -1.04
CA CYS A 57 2.62 5.87 -0.96
C CYS A 57 1.80 7.09 -1.40
N HIS A 58 0.55 6.86 -1.80
CA HIS A 58 -0.44 7.88 -2.20
C HIS A 58 -0.04 8.71 -3.44
N TYR A 59 0.86 8.17 -4.24
CA TYR A 59 1.14 8.63 -5.60
C TYR A 59 0.67 7.57 -6.61
N TYR A 60 0.81 7.85 -7.90
CA TYR A 60 0.33 6.97 -8.96
C TYR A 60 1.42 6.66 -9.97
N SER A 61 1.27 5.54 -10.66
CA SER A 61 1.99 5.19 -11.90
C SER A 61 3.52 5.08 -11.79
N PHE A 62 4.06 4.58 -10.67
CA PHE A 62 5.52 4.38 -10.52
C PHE A 62 6.13 3.48 -11.63
N LYS A 63 5.39 2.48 -12.10
CA LYS A 63 5.87 1.45 -13.04
C LYS A 63 6.41 2.04 -14.36
N ASP A 64 5.94 3.21 -14.77
CA ASP A 64 6.41 3.83 -16.02
C ASP A 64 7.83 4.37 -15.92
N SER A 65 8.33 4.56 -14.70
CA SER A 65 9.65 5.14 -14.38
C SER A 65 10.50 4.27 -13.45
N CYS A 66 10.06 3.03 -13.19
CA CYS A 66 10.74 2.11 -12.29
C CYS A 66 10.86 0.71 -12.91
N GLU A 67 11.96 0.03 -12.61
CA GLU A 67 12.28 -1.31 -13.09
C GLU A 67 12.70 -2.25 -11.95
N ASP A 68 12.92 -3.52 -12.30
CA ASP A 68 13.38 -4.58 -11.38
C ASP A 68 12.52 -4.76 -10.12
N LEU A 69 11.19 -4.66 -10.32
CA LEU A 69 10.21 -4.78 -9.24
C LEU A 69 10.29 -6.14 -8.55
N ALA A 70 10.49 -6.12 -7.23
CA ALA A 70 10.45 -7.31 -6.40
C ALA A 70 9.68 -7.06 -5.10
N LEU A 71 9.18 -8.16 -4.52
CA LEU A 71 8.50 -8.16 -3.23
C LEU A 71 9.34 -8.96 -2.23
N GLU A 72 9.84 -8.27 -1.23
CA GLU A 72 10.63 -8.82 -0.13
C GLU A 72 9.78 -8.92 1.14
N ASP A 73 10.00 -10.01 1.89
CA ASP A 73 9.26 -10.33 3.14
C ASP A 73 7.73 -10.28 3.02
N GLY A 74 7.22 -10.29 1.78
CA GLY A 74 5.81 -10.26 1.46
C GLY A 74 5.13 -8.90 1.61
N HIS A 75 5.83 -7.85 2.02
CA HIS A 75 5.25 -6.51 2.19
C HIS A 75 6.19 -5.36 1.81
N THR A 76 7.48 -5.59 1.58
CA THR A 76 8.40 -4.55 1.11
C THR A 76 8.50 -4.61 -0.40
N LEU A 77 8.06 -3.56 -1.09
CA LEU A 77 8.28 -3.41 -2.53
C LEU A 77 9.65 -2.79 -2.75
N THR A 78 10.49 -3.42 -3.57
CA THR A 78 11.78 -2.90 -4.01
C THR A 78 11.76 -2.64 -5.52
N ALA A 79 12.50 -1.63 -5.96
CA ALA A 79 12.63 -1.25 -7.36
C ALA A 79 13.87 -0.39 -7.59
N SER A 80 14.27 -0.23 -8.86
CA SER A 80 15.15 0.85 -9.32
C SER A 80 14.31 1.91 -10.02
N CYS A 81 14.34 3.17 -9.59
CA CYS A 81 13.45 4.23 -10.09
C CYS A 81 14.24 5.42 -10.62
N GLU A 82 13.82 5.97 -11.77
CA GLU A 82 14.46 7.13 -12.40
C GLU A 82 14.22 8.41 -11.59
N GLY A 83 15.28 9.15 -11.28
CA GLY A 83 15.24 10.47 -10.68
C GLY A 83 15.18 11.60 -11.72
N GLU A 84 14.95 12.83 -11.27
CA GLU A 84 14.99 14.03 -12.12
C GLU A 84 16.39 14.29 -12.71
N ASP A 85 17.42 13.67 -12.14
CA ASP A 85 18.79 13.65 -12.66
C ASP A 85 18.99 12.68 -13.84
N GLY A 86 17.96 11.91 -14.21
CA GLY A 86 17.99 10.88 -15.26
C GLY A 86 18.76 9.62 -14.85
N ILE A 87 18.99 9.43 -13.55
CA ILE A 87 19.70 8.27 -13.00
C ILE A 87 18.69 7.39 -12.27
N TYR A 88 18.85 6.07 -12.35
CA TYR A 88 18.05 5.11 -11.59
C TYR A 88 18.63 4.93 -10.18
N HIS A 89 17.76 5.00 -9.18
CA HIS A 89 18.08 4.86 -7.78
C HIS A 89 17.38 3.63 -7.19
N GLU A 90 18.14 2.77 -6.52
CA GLU A 90 17.59 1.66 -5.75
C GLU A 90 16.75 2.21 -4.59
N THR A 91 15.51 1.73 -4.49
CA THR A 91 14.54 2.22 -3.53
C THR A 91 13.61 1.13 -3.05
N SER A 92 12.98 1.36 -1.90
CA SER A 92 12.00 0.46 -1.33
C SER A 92 10.92 1.21 -0.57
N VAL A 93 9.74 0.60 -0.48
CA VAL A 93 8.63 1.09 0.33
C VAL A 93 7.96 -0.08 1.04
N ASP A 94 7.62 0.13 2.32
CA ASP A 94 6.81 -0.83 3.08
C ASP A 94 5.34 -0.66 2.71
N LEU A 95 4.79 -1.62 1.97
CA LEU A 95 3.40 -1.63 1.53
C LEU A 95 2.40 -1.72 2.70
N ASN A 96 2.82 -2.13 3.90
CA ASN A 96 1.95 -2.00 5.08
C ASN A 96 1.55 -0.54 5.30
N SER A 97 2.46 0.40 5.06
CA SER A 97 2.16 1.84 5.18
C SER A 97 1.29 2.37 4.02
N CYS A 98 1.13 1.60 2.93
CA CYS A 98 0.41 2.06 1.74
C CYS A 98 -0.91 1.33 1.49
N LEU A 99 -1.12 0.14 2.06
CA LEU A 99 -2.24 -0.74 1.75
C LEU A 99 -2.92 -1.28 3.01
N ASP A 100 -4.23 -1.49 2.90
CA ASP A 100 -5.06 -2.09 3.93
C ASP A 100 -5.85 -3.29 3.38
N ASN A 101 -6.40 -4.08 4.30
CA ASN A 101 -7.39 -5.12 3.99
C ASN A 101 -8.74 -4.71 4.58
N GLU A 102 -9.72 -4.45 3.70
CA GLU A 102 -11.07 -4.10 4.09
C GLU A 102 -12.05 -5.21 3.69
N ASP A 103 -12.59 -5.93 4.68
CA ASP A 103 -13.52 -7.07 4.48
C ASP A 103 -13.05 -8.11 3.43
N GLY A 104 -11.73 -8.34 3.35
CA GLY A 104 -11.13 -9.30 2.42
C GLY A 104 -10.65 -8.68 1.10
N GLU A 105 -10.81 -7.38 0.90
CA GLU A 105 -10.37 -6.65 -0.29
C GLU A 105 -9.09 -5.84 0.00
N LEU A 106 -8.08 -5.98 -0.87
CA LEU A 106 -6.89 -5.13 -0.84
C LEU A 106 -7.23 -3.75 -1.39
N MET A 107 -6.91 -2.72 -0.60
CA MET A 107 -7.30 -1.35 -0.88
C MET A 107 -6.12 -0.41 -0.60
N PRO A 108 -5.97 0.72 -1.32
CA PRO A 108 -5.05 1.76 -0.91
C PRO A 108 -5.40 2.28 0.48
N CYS A 109 -4.37 2.62 1.24
CA CYS A 109 -4.50 3.40 2.45
C CYS A 109 -4.94 4.81 2.08
N TYR A 110 -5.93 5.37 2.77
CA TYR A 110 -6.31 6.78 2.64
C TYR A 110 -6.36 7.39 4.03
N ASP A 111 -5.50 8.37 4.28
CA ASP A 111 -5.56 9.14 5.51
C ASP A 111 -6.78 10.08 5.49
N GLY A 112 -7.58 10.06 6.56
CA GLY A 112 -8.48 11.16 6.90
C GLY A 112 -9.89 11.13 6.33
N PHE A 113 -10.35 10.06 5.68
CA PHE A 113 -11.77 9.89 5.39
C PHE A 113 -12.37 8.78 6.26
N PRO A 114 -13.32 9.08 7.17
CA PRO A 114 -14.03 8.04 7.89
C PRO A 114 -14.74 7.14 6.87
N LYS A 115 -14.37 5.85 6.87
CA LYS A 115 -14.93 4.81 5.98
C LYS A 115 -16.45 4.64 6.16
N SER A 116 -17.03 5.22 7.22
CA SER A 116 -18.48 5.41 7.40
C SER A 116 -18.78 6.56 8.35
N ALA A 117 -19.91 7.25 8.16
CA ALA A 117 -20.43 8.23 9.12
C ALA A 117 -20.69 7.64 10.53
N ASN A 118 -20.70 6.30 10.67
CA ASN A 118 -20.86 5.61 11.94
C ASN A 118 -19.57 5.48 12.76
N ASP A 119 -18.39 5.65 12.14
CA ASP A 119 -17.10 5.57 12.85
C ASP A 119 -16.72 6.88 13.56
N LEU A 120 -17.48 7.95 13.32
CA LEU A 120 -17.34 9.25 13.99
C LEU A 120 -17.87 9.27 15.44
N LYS A 121 -18.38 8.16 15.97
CA LYS A 121 -19.01 8.12 17.32
C LYS A 121 -18.12 7.62 18.46
N SER A 122 -16.88 7.19 18.23
CA SER A 122 -16.03 6.67 19.31
C SER A 122 -14.94 7.62 19.81
N SER A 123 -15.00 8.93 19.51
CA SER A 123 -13.98 9.87 19.99
C SER A 123 -14.54 11.17 20.59
N THR A 124 -15.51 11.02 21.50
CA THR A 124 -15.73 12.02 22.57
C THR A 124 -15.96 11.30 23.88
N GLY A 125 -14.90 11.18 24.67
CA GLY A 125 -14.90 10.79 26.08
C GLY A 125 -13.80 11.57 26.77
#